data_AF-A0A842M6Q5-F1
#
_entry.id   AF-A0A842M6Q5-F1
#
_cell.length_a   1.000
_cell.length_b   1.000
_cell.length_c   1.000
_cell.angle_alpha   90.00
_cell.angle_beta   90.00
_cell.angle_gamma   90.00
#
_symmetry.space_group_name_H-M   'P 1'
#
loop_
_entity.id
_entity.type
_entity.pdbx_description
1 polymer ?
#
loop_
_entity_poly.entity_id
_entity_poly.type
_entity_poly.pdbx_seq_one_letter_code
_entity_poly.pdbx_strand_id
1 'polypeptide(L)'
;MLIAKNNLQFIIEIAIIIHVGIIILFNLVGVSLSLVLFLGTLVTILFALLFSADTLLLILPLLTHQEFTHPFGPFAVLSWVTVLAASNLLSEAGIRSTSIKTLNYILFFVIAIAGGLMHRSFLLLWFLGGALGYYIMSKSFKRTARITRKS
;
A
#
# COMPACT_ATOMS: atom_id res chain seq x y z
N MET A 1 8.41 0.97 32.77
CA MET A 1 7.07 1.10 33.36
C MET A 1 6.12 1.45 32.21
N LEU A 2 5.39 0.46 31.69
CA LEU A 2 4.37 0.63 30.62
C LEU A 2 3.09 1.20 31.26
N ILE A 3 3.17 2.45 31.70
CA ILE A 3 2.02 3.24 32.15
C ILE A 3 2.22 4.60 31.51
N ALA A 4 1.51 4.82 30.41
CA ALA A 4 1.57 6.07 29.66
C ALA A 4 1.19 7.26 30.55
N LYS A 5 2.07 8.26 30.62
CA LYS A 5 1.80 9.52 31.35
C LYS A 5 1.24 10.62 30.44
N ASN A 6 1.31 10.42 29.13
CA ASN A 6 0.78 11.33 28.12
C ASN A 6 0.30 10.57 26.88
N ASN A 7 -0.44 11.26 26.01
CA ASN A 7 -1.02 10.67 24.81
C ASN A 7 0.03 10.15 23.82
N LEU A 8 1.19 10.82 23.71
CA LEU A 8 2.26 10.39 22.81
C LEU A 8 2.84 9.04 23.25
N GLN A 9 3.11 8.89 24.55
CA GLN A 9 3.60 7.65 25.12
C GLN A 9 2.57 6.53 24.95
N PHE A 10 1.28 6.82 25.14
CA PHE A 10 0.20 5.85 24.91
C PHE A 10 0.17 5.37 23.45
N ILE A 11 0.25 6.27 22.47
CA ILE A 11 0.27 5.91 21.05
C ILE A 11 1.47 5.01 20.73
N ILE A 12 2.66 5.35 21.25
CA ILE A 12 3.87 4.56 21.01
C ILE A 12 3.76 3.18 21.66
N GLU A 13 3.27 3.09 22.90
CA GLU A 13 3.08 1.83 23.59
C GLU A 13 2.12 0.91 22.83
N ILE A 14 0.96 1.43 22.40
CA ILE A 14 -0.01 0.68 21.59
C ILE A 14 0.59 0.28 20.24
N ALA A 15 1.32 1.17 19.56
CA ALA A 15 1.97 0.85 18.29
C ALA A 15 2.99 -0.30 18.43
N ILE A 16 3.80 -0.30 19.49
CA ILE A 16 4.76 -1.37 19.78
C ILE A 16 4.02 -2.69 20.06
N ILE A 17 2.98 -2.67 20.90
CA ILE A 17 2.20 -3.86 21.23
C ILE A 17 1.55 -4.46 19.98
N ILE A 18 0.92 -3.62 19.14
CA ILE A 18 0.33 -4.06 17.87
C ILE A 18 1.41 -4.65 16.95
N HIS A 19 2.57 -3.99 16.84
CA HIS A 19 3.65 -4.46 15.97
C HIS A 19 4.20 -5.83 16.39
N VAL A 20 4.49 -6.00 17.69
CA VAL A 20 4.93 -7.28 18.24
C VAL A 20 3.85 -8.35 18.08
N GLY A 21 2.59 -7.99 18.35
CA GLY A 21 1.44 -8.88 18.19
C GLY A 21 1.33 -9.40 16.74
N ILE A 22 1.46 -8.52 15.75
CA ILE A 22 1.42 -8.89 14.33
C ILE A 22 2.56 -9.86 13.96
N ILE A 23 3.78 -9.62 14.45
CA ILE A 23 4.93 -10.51 14.19
C ILE A 23 4.66 -11.92 14.74
N ILE A 24 4.14 -12.02 15.96
CA ILE A 24 3.81 -13.30 16.59
C ILE A 24 2.68 -14.00 15.81
N LEU A 25 1.64 -13.27 15.41
CA LEU A 25 0.50 -13.79 14.65
C LEU A 25 0.96 -14.39 13.31
N PHE A 26 1.83 -13.69 12.57
CA PHE A 26 2.38 -14.20 11.31
C PHE A 26 3.36 -15.37 11.50
N ASN A 27 3.99 -15.52 12.66
CA ASN A 27 4.80 -16.70 12.97
C ASN A 27 3.95 -17.92 13.35
N LEU A 28 2.74 -17.71 13.88
CA LEU A 28 1.81 -18.78 14.27
C LEU A 28 0.97 -19.28 13.08
N VAL A 29 0.53 -18.36 12.22
CA VAL A 29 -0.29 -18.66 11.06
C VAL A 29 0.59 -18.70 9.82
N GLY A 30 0.79 -19.89 9.25
CA GLY A 30 1.46 -20.05 7.96
C GLY A 30 0.65 -19.44 6.82
N VAL A 31 0.78 -18.14 6.60
CA VAL A 31 0.09 -17.44 5.52
C VAL A 31 0.82 -17.68 4.21
N SER A 32 0.13 -18.28 3.24
CA SER A 32 0.72 -18.53 1.91
C SER A 32 0.90 -17.23 1.13
N LEU A 33 1.98 -17.15 0.34
CA LEU A 33 2.26 -16.00 -0.52
C LEU A 33 1.11 -15.72 -1.50
N SER A 34 0.45 -16.77 -2.00
CA SER A 34 -0.72 -16.65 -2.87
C SER A 34 -1.91 -15.99 -2.16
N LEU A 35 -2.14 -16.27 -0.87
CA LEU A 35 -3.20 -15.63 -0.10
C LEU A 35 -2.92 -14.14 0.11
N VAL A 36 -1.66 -13.79 0.45
CA VAL A 36 -1.24 -12.39 0.57
C VAL A 36 -1.44 -11.64 -0.74
N LEU A 37 -1.05 -12.25 -1.86
CA LEU A 37 -1.19 -11.64 -3.17
C LEU A 37 -2.67 -11.46 -3.56
N PHE A 38 -3.50 -12.47 -3.30
CA PHE A 38 -4.94 -12.41 -3.57
C PHE A 38 -5.63 -11.32 -2.75
N LEU A 39 -5.48 -11.35 -1.42
CA LEU A 39 -6.11 -10.38 -0.52
C LEU A 39 -5.57 -8.97 -0.78
N GLY A 40 -4.25 -8.83 -0.96
CA GLY A 40 -3.64 -7.54 -1.30
C GLY A 40 -4.22 -6.96 -2.58
N THR A 41 -4.33 -7.77 -3.64
CA THR A 41 -4.85 -7.31 -4.94
C THR A 41 -6.32 -6.92 -4.82
N LEU A 42 -7.12 -7.72 -4.12
CA LEU A 42 -8.52 -7.42 -3.86
C LEU A 42 -8.69 -6.09 -3.10
N VAL A 43 -7.91 -5.87 -2.04
CA VAL A 43 -7.95 -4.61 -1.27
C VAL A 43 -7.48 -3.43 -2.11
N THR A 44 -6.44 -3.60 -2.94
CA THR A 44 -5.96 -2.52 -3.83
C THR A 44 -7.03 -2.17 -4.87
N ILE A 45 -7.75 -3.15 -5.42
CA ILE A 45 -8.88 -2.92 -6.34
C ILE A 45 -10.00 -2.16 -5.63
N LEU A 46 -10.35 -2.56 -4.40
CA LEU A 46 -11.38 -1.86 -3.61
C LEU A 46 -10.98 -0.40 -3.37
N PHE A 47 -9.73 -0.11 -3.04
CA PHE A 47 -9.27 1.27 -2.93
C PHE A 47 -9.32 2.02 -4.27
N ALA A 48 -8.90 1.40 -5.38
CA ALA A 48 -9.00 2.03 -6.70
C ALA A 48 -10.46 2.40 -7.04
N LEU A 49 -11.41 1.50 -6.78
CA LEU A 49 -12.84 1.76 -6.96
C LEU A 49 -13.35 2.86 -6.03
N LEU A 50 -12.97 2.82 -4.77
CA LEU A 50 -13.41 3.77 -3.75
C LEU A 50 -12.90 5.19 -4.07
N PHE A 51 -11.63 5.34 -4.42
CA PHE A 51 -11.05 6.61 -4.87
C PHE A 51 -11.70 7.12 -6.16
N SER A 52 -11.97 6.22 -7.12
CA SER A 52 -12.64 6.58 -8.37
C SER A 52 -14.09 7.03 -8.13
N ALA A 53 -14.82 6.32 -7.28
CA ALA A 53 -16.20 6.66 -6.92
C ALA A 53 -16.27 8.02 -6.23
N ASP A 54 -15.39 8.27 -5.26
CA ASP A 54 -15.31 9.56 -4.54
C ASP A 54 -14.97 10.72 -5.51
N THR A 55 -14.06 10.48 -6.47
CA THR A 55 -13.76 11.46 -7.53
C THR A 55 -14.97 11.73 -8.44
N LEU A 56 -15.74 10.70 -8.82
CA LEU A 56 -16.94 10.87 -9.64
C LEU A 56 -18.02 11.68 -8.89
N LEU A 57 -18.20 11.41 -7.60
CA LEU A 57 -19.12 12.15 -6.74
C LEU A 57 -18.73 13.62 -6.63
N LEU A 58 -17.42 13.93 -6.61
CA LEU A 58 -16.91 15.30 -6.59
C LEU A 58 -17.21 16.08 -7.88
N ILE A 59 -17.20 15.41 -9.04
CA ILE A 59 -17.42 16.01 -10.36
C ILE A 59 -18.92 16.16 -10.69
N LEU A 60 -19.77 15.28 -10.17
CA LEU A 60 -21.20 15.28 -10.44
C LEU A 60 -21.90 16.46 -9.74
N PRO A 61 -22.45 17.45 -10.48
CA PRO A 61 -22.99 18.68 -9.91
C PRO A 61 -24.27 18.49 -9.07
N LEU A 62 -24.87 17.29 -9.08
CA LEU A 62 -26.06 16.96 -8.28
C LEU A 62 -25.75 16.35 -6.91
N LEU A 63 -24.50 15.96 -6.65
CA LEU A 63 -24.10 15.26 -5.43
C LEU A 63 -23.22 16.20 -4.60
N THR A 64 -23.47 16.24 -3.29
CA THR A 64 -22.70 17.06 -2.34
C THR A 64 -21.21 16.74 -2.48
N HIS A 65 -20.34 17.76 -2.46
CA HIS A 65 -18.87 17.60 -2.43
C HIS A 65 -18.43 16.89 -1.14
N GLN A 66 -18.56 15.57 -1.13
CA GLN A 66 -18.11 14.72 -0.05
C GLN A 66 -16.70 14.25 -0.39
N GLU A 67 -15.78 14.34 0.57
CA GLU A 67 -14.40 13.89 0.42
C GLU A 67 -14.10 12.87 1.53
N PHE A 68 -14.42 11.59 1.29
CA PHE A 68 -14.29 10.55 2.32
C PHE A 68 -13.02 9.70 2.18
N THR A 69 -12.27 9.84 1.09
CA THR A 69 -11.04 9.09 0.82
C THR A 69 -9.78 9.60 1.52
N HIS A 70 -9.80 10.81 2.09
CA HIS A 70 -8.63 11.44 2.74
C HIS A 70 -7.89 10.56 3.75
N PRO A 71 -8.54 9.86 4.70
CA PRO A 71 -7.83 9.05 5.68
C PRO A 71 -7.28 7.74 5.09
N PHE A 72 -7.70 7.35 3.88
CA PHE A 72 -7.38 6.03 3.32
C PHE A 72 -6.10 6.00 2.48
N GLY A 73 -5.45 7.15 2.23
CA GLY A 73 -4.23 7.20 1.42
C GLY A 73 -3.09 6.29 1.92
N PRO A 74 -2.72 6.32 3.21
CA PRO A 74 -1.70 5.42 3.75
C PRO A 74 -2.05 3.93 3.58
N PHE A 75 -3.34 3.57 3.70
CA PHE A 75 -3.81 2.19 3.52
C PHE A 75 -3.76 1.75 2.05
N ALA A 76 -4.06 2.66 1.11
CA ALA A 76 -3.91 2.40 -0.32
C ALA A 76 -2.43 2.16 -0.68
N VAL A 77 -1.50 2.96 -0.12
CA VAL A 77 -0.05 2.76 -0.30
C VAL A 77 0.37 1.41 0.25
N LEU A 78 -0.04 1.09 1.49
CA LEU A 78 0.27 -0.19 2.13
C LEU A 78 -0.17 -1.36 1.26
N SER A 79 -1.44 -1.36 0.83
CA SER A 79 -2.01 -2.41 -0.01
C SER A 79 -1.25 -2.57 -1.32
N TRP A 80 -1.00 -1.47 -2.03
CA TRP A 80 -0.28 -1.51 -3.31
C TRP A 80 1.17 -2.00 -3.18
N VAL A 81 1.90 -1.52 -2.17
CA VAL A 81 3.29 -1.96 -1.90
C VAL A 81 3.31 -3.45 -1.53
N THR A 82 2.34 -3.93 -0.75
CA THR A 82 2.23 -5.36 -0.43
C THR A 82 2.04 -6.22 -1.67
N VAL A 83 1.17 -5.82 -2.61
CA VAL A 83 0.97 -6.55 -3.88
C VAL A 83 2.22 -6.51 -4.74
N LEU A 84 2.90 -5.36 -4.80
CA LEU A 84 4.15 -5.23 -5.55
C LEU A 84 5.24 -6.15 -4.97
N ALA A 85 5.36 -6.20 -3.64
CA ALA A 85 6.32 -7.06 -2.96
C ALA A 85 6.00 -8.55 -3.16
N ALA A 86 4.74 -8.94 -2.94
CA ALA A 86 4.32 -10.32 -3.10
C ALA A 86 4.46 -10.81 -4.54
N SER A 87 4.09 -9.99 -5.54
CA SER A 87 4.23 -10.35 -6.96
C SER A 87 5.70 -10.47 -7.40
N ASN A 88 6.60 -9.69 -6.80
CA ASN A 88 8.03 -9.79 -7.04
C ASN A 88 8.63 -11.06 -6.43
N LEU A 89 8.24 -11.43 -5.21
CA LEU A 89 8.62 -12.70 -4.59
C LEU A 89 8.13 -13.90 -5.40
N LEU A 90 6.90 -13.83 -5.94
CA LEU A 90 6.34 -14.90 -6.76
C LEU A 90 7.16 -15.11 -8.05
N SER A 91 7.63 -14.02 -8.67
CA SER A 91 8.54 -14.10 -9.84
C SER A 91 9.88 -14.72 -9.49
N GLU A 92 10.42 -14.42 -8.30
CA GLU A 92 11.69 -14.99 -7.83
C GLU A 92 11.57 -16.49 -7.56
N ALA A 93 10.40 -16.95 -7.11
CA ALA A 93 10.07 -18.36 -6.97
C ALA A 93 9.81 -19.08 -8.31
N GLY A 94 10.04 -18.42 -9.45
CA GLY A 94 9.87 -19.01 -10.79
C GLY A 94 8.42 -19.05 -11.29
N ILE A 95 7.47 -18.47 -10.56
CA ILE A 95 6.05 -18.45 -10.94
C ILE A 95 5.77 -17.19 -11.76
N ARG A 96 5.16 -17.35 -12.94
CA ARG A 96 4.81 -16.24 -13.82
C ARG A 96 3.77 -15.32 -13.14
N SER A 97 4.17 -14.10 -12.79
CA SER A 97 3.31 -13.07 -12.20
C SER A 97 3.21 -11.79 -13.04
N THR A 98 3.55 -11.87 -14.33
CA THR A 98 3.55 -10.72 -15.25
C THR A 98 2.21 -10.01 -15.31
N SER A 99 1.10 -10.75 -15.48
CA SER A 99 -0.25 -10.17 -15.54
C SER A 99 -0.63 -9.44 -14.25
N ILE A 100 -0.25 -9.98 -13.09
CA ILE A 100 -0.54 -9.38 -11.79
C ILE A 100 0.27 -8.10 -11.59
N LYS A 101 1.54 -8.09 -12.01
CA LYS A 101 2.36 -6.88 -11.99
C LYS A 101 1.79 -5.79 -12.88
N THR A 102 1.36 -6.15 -14.10
CA THR A 102 0.72 -5.21 -15.02
C THR A 102 -0.56 -4.63 -14.40
N LEU A 103 -1.43 -5.47 -13.83
CA LEU A 103 -2.62 -5.00 -13.12
C LEU A 103 -2.25 -4.06 -11.96
N ASN A 104 -1.23 -4.41 -11.17
CA ASN A 104 -0.80 -3.58 -10.05
C ASN A 104 -0.27 -2.20 -10.50
N TYR A 105 0.39 -2.12 -11.65
CA TYR A 105 0.78 -0.82 -12.23
C TYR A 105 -0.41 -0.04 -12.77
N ILE A 106 -1.40 -0.70 -13.37
CA ILE A 106 -2.65 -0.03 -13.77
C ILE A 106 -3.35 0.57 -12.55
N LEU A 107 -3.51 -0.22 -11.48
CA LEU A 107 -4.11 0.22 -10.23
C LEU A 107 -3.32 1.39 -9.60
N PHE A 108 -1.99 1.39 -9.72
CA PHE A 108 -1.17 2.51 -9.28
C PHE A 108 -1.59 3.82 -9.93
N PHE A 109 -1.72 3.83 -11.25
CA PHE A 109 -2.09 5.03 -12.00
C PHE A 109 -3.54 5.44 -11.76
N VAL A 110 -4.46 4.48 -11.68
CA VAL A 110 -5.88 4.78 -11.35
C VAL A 110 -5.98 5.48 -10.00
N ILE A 111 -5.34 4.93 -8.97
CA ILE A 111 -5.34 5.53 -7.62
C ILE A 111 -4.62 6.88 -7.62
N ALA A 112 -3.48 7.00 -8.32
CA ALA A 112 -2.75 8.26 -8.41
C ALA A 112 -3.60 9.37 -9.04
N ILE A 113 -4.26 9.09 -10.16
CA ILE A 113 -5.09 10.08 -10.87
C ILE A 113 -6.31 10.44 -10.01
N ALA A 114 -7.05 9.45 -9.52
CA ALA A 114 -8.23 9.68 -8.70
C ALA A 114 -7.87 10.44 -7.42
N GLY A 115 -6.93 9.94 -6.62
CA GLY A 115 -6.52 10.59 -5.37
C GLY A 115 -5.85 11.96 -5.58
N GLY A 116 -5.16 12.16 -6.71
CA GLY A 116 -4.59 13.46 -7.05
C GLY A 116 -5.63 14.52 -7.43
N LEU A 117 -6.74 14.10 -8.05
CA LEU A 117 -7.89 14.99 -8.31
C LEU A 117 -8.60 15.38 -7.02
N MET A 118 -8.61 14.49 -6.02
CA MET A 118 -9.25 14.72 -4.74
C MET A 118 -8.41 15.58 -3.79
N HIS A 119 -7.12 15.31 -3.67
CA HIS A 119 -6.27 16.06 -2.73
C HIS A 119 -4.87 16.35 -3.26
N ARG A 120 -4.47 17.62 -3.14
CA ARG A 120 -3.16 18.13 -3.61
C ARG A 120 -1.98 17.41 -2.96
N SER A 121 -2.08 17.06 -1.68
CA SER A 121 -0.99 16.42 -0.93
C SER A 121 -0.89 14.92 -1.19
N PHE A 122 -1.95 14.30 -1.74
CA PHE A 122 -2.03 12.86 -1.94
C PHE A 122 -0.94 12.36 -2.87
N LEU A 123 -0.72 13.01 -4.00
CA LEU A 123 0.30 12.59 -4.98
C LEU A 123 1.70 12.55 -4.36
N LEU A 124 2.05 13.56 -3.56
CA LEU A 124 3.34 13.60 -2.89
C LEU A 124 3.52 12.40 -1.95
N LEU A 125 2.52 12.13 -1.12
CA LEU A 125 2.54 10.97 -0.21
C LEU A 125 2.49 9.64 -0.95
N TRP A 126 1.75 9.55 -2.06
CA TRP A 126 1.63 8.37 -2.90
C TRP A 126 2.96 7.96 -3.51
N PHE A 127 3.66 8.92 -4.15
CA PHE A 127 4.98 8.66 -4.73
C PHE A 127 6.05 8.44 -3.66
N LEU A 128 6.03 9.22 -2.56
CA LEU A 128 7.00 9.06 -1.47
C LEU A 128 6.82 7.70 -0.78
N GLY A 129 5.59 7.31 -0.48
CA GLY A 129 5.24 6.01 0.07
C GLY A 129 5.62 4.86 -0.86
N GLY A 130 5.34 4.99 -2.16
CA GLY A 130 5.76 4.03 -3.17
C GLY A 130 7.29 3.90 -3.27
N ALA A 131 8.01 5.03 -3.23
CA ALA A 131 9.48 5.05 -3.27
C ALA A 131 10.10 4.42 -2.01
N LEU A 132 9.58 4.75 -0.82
CA LEU A 132 10.01 4.13 0.43
C LEU A 132 9.72 2.63 0.45
N GLY A 133 8.52 2.23 0.01
CA GLY A 133 8.15 0.82 -0.10
C GLY A 133 9.10 0.05 -1.03
N TYR A 134 9.41 0.62 -2.19
CA TYR A 134 10.38 0.04 -3.13
C TYR A 134 11.79 -0.02 -2.54
N TYR A 135 12.23 1.03 -1.85
CA TYR A 135 13.54 1.08 -1.19
C TYR A 135 13.67 -0.02 -0.13
N ILE A 136 12.68 -0.17 0.75
CA ILE A 136 12.66 -1.22 1.78
C ILE A 136 12.70 -2.60 1.11
N MET A 137 11.86 -2.82 0.10
CA MET A 137 11.80 -4.07 -0.65
C MET A 137 13.14 -4.42 -1.32
N SER A 138 13.83 -3.44 -1.91
CA SER A 138 15.12 -3.65 -2.57
C SER A 138 16.20 -4.15 -1.60
N LYS A 139 16.22 -3.62 -0.37
CA LYS A 139 17.10 -4.10 0.69
C LYS A 139 16.73 -5.50 1.16
N SER A 140 15.45 -5.76 1.38
CA SER A 140 14.95 -7.05 1.90
C SER A 140 15.21 -8.21 0.94
N PHE A 141 15.06 -8.00 -0.38
CA PHE A 141 15.25 -9.05 -1.39
C PHE A 141 16.69 -9.19 -1.88
N LYS A 142 17.66 -8.49 -1.27
CA LYS A 142 19.06 -8.37 -1.77
C LYS A 142 19.12 -7.99 -3.27
N ARG A 143 18.10 -7.33 -3.79
CA ARG A 143 18.15 -6.76 -5.14
C ARG A 143 19.09 -5.57 -5.05
N THR A 144 20.25 -5.69 -5.68
CA THR A 144 21.19 -4.58 -5.75
C THR A 144 20.47 -3.44 -6.47
N ALA A 145 20.09 -2.39 -5.73
CA ALA A 145 19.56 -1.14 -6.27
C ALA A 145 20.65 -0.34 -7.02
N ARG A 146 21.48 -1.03 -7.82
CA ARG A 146 22.31 -0.38 -8.81
C ARG A 146 21.37 -0.05 -9.96
N ILE A 147 21.01 1.22 -10.05
CA ILE A 147 20.62 1.84 -11.31
C ILE A 147 21.79 1.57 -12.26
N THR A 148 21.70 0.48 -13.01
CA THR A 148 22.66 0.19 -14.07
C THR A 148 22.32 1.12 -15.22
N ARG A 149 23.17 2.14 -15.40
CA ARG A 149 23.25 2.88 -16.66
C ARG A 149 23.51 1.83 -17.74
N LYS A 150 22.52 1.56 -18.60
CA LYS A 150 22.76 0.80 -19.82
C LYS A 150 23.77 1.62 -20.64
N SER A 151 24.99 1.10 -20.70
CA SER A 151 25.98 1.43 -21.73
C SER A 151 25.58 0.78 -23.03
#